data_AF-A0A917GIM3-F1
#
_entry.id   AF-A0A917GIM3-F1
#
_cell.length_a   1.000
_cell.length_b   1.000
_cell.length_c   1.000
_cell.angle_alpha   90.00
_cell.angle_beta   90.00
_cell.angle_gamma   90.00
#
_symmetry.space_group_name_H-M   'P 1'
#
loop_
_entity.id
_entity.type
_entity.pdbx_description
1 polymer ?
#
loop_
_entity_poly.entity_id
_entity_poly.type
_entity_poly.pdbx_seq_one_letter_code
_entity_poly.pdbx_strand_id
1 'polypeptide(L)'
;MFTGYLYHHEPPIGALALVSNFEDLDNKTVLPEARDEFQAYFHLEPRPNPPRIKLFGRIGAQTGNLYSVDFNKAVDLAVDGRDAKFVEEKLVTYIRKVAAHPSTRNSIGHEIFSVVIPRDRSSAFSTNYYPLSAKPQMYFPNFICAISNKNNFACMDIAISDADQLGAPMSGPKLKPNQPCWCGSGVRYKECHGAKAGNDGFSIEFISQ
;
A
#
# COMPACT_ATOMS: atom_id res chain seq x y z
N MET A 1 -3.10 7.84 9.16
CA MET A 1 -2.10 8.51 8.31
C MET A 1 -2.80 9.02 7.06
N PHE A 2 -2.50 10.24 6.64
CA PHE A 2 -2.92 10.82 5.37
C PHE A 2 -1.66 11.13 4.56
N THR A 3 -1.61 10.77 3.28
CA THR A 3 -0.46 11.07 2.41
C THR A 3 -0.93 11.39 1.00
N GLY A 4 -0.22 12.28 0.31
CA GLY A 4 -0.58 12.71 -1.04
C GLY A 4 0.15 14.00 -1.45
N TYR A 5 -0.49 14.78 -2.32
CA TYR A 5 0.06 16.03 -2.82
C TYR A 5 -0.84 17.23 -2.49
N LEU A 6 -0.21 18.36 -2.15
CA LEU A 6 -0.82 19.67 -2.03
C LEU A 6 -0.71 20.40 -3.37
N TYR A 7 -1.84 20.49 -4.06
CA TYR A 7 -1.92 20.98 -5.44
C TYR A 7 -2.18 22.49 -5.58
N HIS A 8 -2.27 23.20 -4.46
CA HIS A 8 -2.26 24.67 -4.48
C HIS A 8 -0.83 25.24 -4.60
N HIS A 9 0.19 24.37 -4.62
CA HIS A 9 1.57 24.71 -4.92
C HIS A 9 1.93 24.32 -6.34
N GLU A 10 2.82 25.08 -6.97
CA GLU A 10 3.39 24.74 -8.27
C GLU A 10 4.92 24.60 -8.23
N PRO A 11 5.48 23.42 -8.54
CA PRO A 11 4.77 22.16 -8.79
C PRO A 11 4.21 21.53 -7.48
N PRO A 12 3.20 20.63 -7.52
CA PRO A 12 2.53 20.11 -6.32
C PRO A 12 3.50 19.53 -5.29
N ILE A 13 3.27 19.77 -4.00
CA ILE A 13 4.18 19.39 -2.90
C ILE A 13 3.70 18.10 -2.24
N GLY A 14 4.58 17.11 -2.08
CA GLY A 14 4.27 15.91 -1.31
C GLY A 14 4.01 16.23 0.17
N ALA A 15 3.00 15.60 0.77
CA ALA A 15 2.61 15.81 2.15
C ALA A 15 2.31 14.49 2.86
N LEU A 16 2.61 14.47 4.16
CA LEU A 16 2.30 13.39 5.09
C LEU A 16 1.72 14.02 6.36
N ALA A 17 0.57 13.51 6.79
CA ALA A 17 -0.01 13.82 8.09
C ALA A 17 -0.25 12.54 8.89
N LEU A 18 0.06 12.57 10.17
CA LEU A 18 -0.15 11.46 11.09
C LEU A 18 -0.86 11.97 12.33
N VAL A 19 -1.87 11.24 12.80
CA VAL A 19 -2.45 11.43 14.13
C VAL A 19 -2.11 10.17 14.92
N SER A 20 -1.34 10.31 15.99
CA SER A 20 -0.89 9.20 16.83
C SER A 20 -0.65 9.67 18.26
N ASN A 21 -0.91 8.79 19.23
CA ASN A 21 -0.54 8.99 20.63
C ASN A 21 0.66 8.12 21.06
N PHE A 22 1.26 7.37 20.13
CA PHE A 22 2.38 6.48 20.42
C PHE A 22 3.53 6.57 19.40
N GLU A 23 3.33 7.23 18.25
CA GLU A 23 4.39 7.48 17.26
C GLU A 23 4.70 8.97 17.20
N ASP A 24 5.97 9.30 17.36
CA ASP A 24 6.49 10.65 17.22
C ASP A 24 7.24 10.75 15.88
N LEU A 25 6.57 11.36 14.89
CA LEU A 25 7.09 11.45 13.53
C LEU A 25 8.29 12.40 13.42
N ASP A 26 8.33 13.45 14.24
CA ASP A 26 9.39 14.46 14.23
C ASP A 26 10.70 13.88 14.79
N ASN A 27 10.59 13.14 15.88
CA ASN A 27 11.74 12.47 16.51
C ASN A 27 12.02 11.09 15.92
N LYS A 28 11.14 10.57 15.06
CA LYS A 28 11.19 9.22 14.46
C LYS A 28 11.26 8.13 15.53
N THR A 29 10.50 8.30 16.61
CA THR A 29 10.45 7.35 17.73
C THR A 29 9.06 6.75 17.88
N VAL A 30 9.02 5.52 18.39
CA VAL A 30 7.78 4.89 18.84
C VAL A 30 7.89 4.77 20.36
N LEU A 31 6.88 5.27 21.05
CA LEU A 31 6.81 5.22 22.50
C LEU A 31 6.46 3.81 22.95
N PRO A 32 7.02 3.34 24.08
CA PRO A 32 6.70 2.02 24.62
C PRO A 32 5.24 1.93 25.08
N GLU A 33 4.64 3.06 25.44
CA GLU A 33 3.26 3.18 25.89
C GLU A 33 2.60 4.36 25.16
N ALA A 34 1.31 4.20 24.87
CA ALA A 34 0.52 5.26 24.28
C ALA A 34 0.26 6.37 25.32
N ARG A 35 0.36 7.62 24.89
CA ARG A 35 0.00 8.80 25.69
C ARG A 35 -1.53 8.90 25.83
N ASP A 36 -1.98 9.62 26.85
CA ASP A 36 -3.41 9.91 27.07
C ASP A 36 -4.02 10.77 25.94
N GLU A 37 -3.17 11.54 25.24
CA GLU A 37 -3.59 12.47 24.19
C GLU A 37 -2.98 12.12 22.84
N PHE A 38 -3.78 12.27 21.78
CA PHE A 38 -3.30 12.19 20.40
C PHE A 38 -2.59 13.47 19.98
N GLN A 39 -1.51 13.30 19.21
CA GLN A 39 -0.78 14.38 18.59
C GLN A 39 -0.91 14.29 17.08
N ALA A 40 -0.90 15.45 16.42
CA ALA A 40 -0.92 15.56 14.98
C ALA A 40 0.45 16.01 14.47
N TYR A 41 0.99 15.27 13.51
CA TYR A 41 2.27 15.53 12.85
C TYR A 41 2.03 15.85 11.39
N PHE A 42 2.80 16.80 10.84
CA PHE A 42 2.67 17.25 9.46
C PHE A 42 4.04 17.46 8.84
N HIS A 43 4.39 16.64 7.85
CA HIS A 43 5.63 16.77 7.07
C HIS A 43 5.32 17.12 5.63
N LEU A 44 6.06 18.08 5.09
CA LEU A 44 6.04 18.45 3.69
C LEU A 44 7.35 18.08 3.03
N GLU A 45 7.29 17.77 1.74
CA GLU A 45 8.44 17.66 0.86
C GLU A 45 9.32 18.94 0.99
N PRO A 46 10.62 18.82 1.33
CA PRO A 46 11.47 20.00 1.53
C PRO A 46 11.70 20.76 0.22
N ARG A 47 11.74 22.10 0.31
CA ARG A 47 12.00 23.04 -0.79
C ARG A 47 13.16 23.99 -0.43
N PRO A 48 14.09 24.31 -1.35
CA PRO A 48 14.26 23.71 -2.67
C PRO A 48 14.57 22.21 -2.59
N ASN A 49 14.18 21.47 -3.62
CA ASN A 49 14.28 20.01 -3.62
C ASN A 49 15.75 19.58 -3.55
N PRO A 50 16.21 18.87 -2.50
CA PRO A 50 17.50 18.21 -2.57
C PRO A 50 17.52 17.21 -3.74
N PRO A 51 18.69 16.86 -4.28
CA PRO A 51 18.81 15.95 -5.43
C PRO A 51 18.16 14.56 -5.21
N ARG A 52 17.91 14.19 -3.95
CA ARG A 52 17.33 12.92 -3.53
C ARG A 52 16.28 13.17 -2.44
N ILE A 53 15.09 13.66 -2.79
CA ILE A 53 14.02 13.81 -1.80
C ILE A 53 13.45 12.45 -1.41
N LYS A 54 13.23 12.31 -0.10
CA LYS A 54 12.71 11.11 0.52
C LYS A 54 11.74 11.53 1.64
N LEU A 55 10.44 11.37 1.43
CA LEU A 55 9.45 11.37 2.52
C LEU A 55 8.92 9.95 2.67
N PHE A 56 9.48 9.20 3.62
CA PHE A 56 9.06 7.84 3.91
C PHE A 56 8.70 7.72 5.38
N GLY A 57 7.48 7.27 5.65
CA GLY A 57 7.00 6.90 6.98
C GLY A 57 6.67 5.41 7.02
N ARG A 58 7.19 4.69 8.01
CA ARG A 58 6.66 3.39 8.42
C ARG A 58 5.80 3.67 9.64
N ILE A 59 4.54 3.26 9.61
CA ILE A 59 3.55 3.58 10.64
C ILE A 59 3.15 2.28 11.36
N GLY A 60 2.95 2.34 12.67
CA GLY A 60 2.54 1.23 13.54
C GLY A 60 3.65 0.71 14.46
N ALA A 61 3.43 -0.45 15.08
CA ALA A 61 4.39 -1.08 15.98
C ALA A 61 5.68 -1.44 15.23
N GLN A 62 6.65 -0.52 15.24
CA GLN A 62 7.87 -0.65 14.46
C GLN A 62 8.75 -1.73 15.07
N THR A 63 8.88 -2.86 14.38
CA THR A 63 9.91 -3.86 14.68
C THR A 63 11.27 -3.40 14.13
N GLY A 64 11.76 -2.26 14.61
CA GLY A 64 13.12 -1.77 14.36
C GLY A 64 13.62 -1.81 12.90
N ASN A 65 14.94 -1.80 12.73
CA ASN A 65 15.63 -1.82 11.44
C ASN A 65 15.61 -3.18 10.72
N LEU A 66 14.59 -4.02 10.95
CA LEU A 66 14.48 -5.31 10.25
C LEU A 66 14.52 -5.09 8.75
N TYR A 67 15.43 -5.80 8.09
CA TYR A 67 15.66 -5.75 6.65
C TYR A 67 15.79 -4.31 6.12
N SER A 68 16.42 -3.40 6.88
CA SER A 68 16.61 -1.99 6.49
C SER A 68 17.31 -1.83 5.14
N VAL A 69 18.19 -2.78 4.77
CA VAL A 69 18.83 -2.82 3.45
C VAL A 69 17.81 -3.03 2.32
N ASP A 70 16.86 -3.96 2.48
CA ASP A 70 15.79 -4.20 1.49
C ASP A 70 14.89 -2.96 1.36
N PHE A 71 14.51 -2.36 2.49
CA PHE A 71 13.71 -1.14 2.52
C PHE A 71 14.43 0.03 1.84
N ASN A 72 15.69 0.29 2.20
CA ASN A 72 16.49 1.38 1.64
C ASN A 72 16.71 1.20 0.13
N LYS A 73 16.84 -0.04 -0.36
CA LYS A 73 16.87 -0.32 -1.80
C LYS A 73 15.57 0.07 -2.50
N ALA A 74 14.40 -0.26 -1.95
CA ALA A 74 13.12 0.16 -2.53
C ALA A 74 12.98 1.69 -2.55
N VAL A 75 13.41 2.35 -1.47
CA VAL A 75 13.48 3.81 -1.35
C VAL A 75 14.40 4.42 -2.40
N ASP A 76 15.59 3.85 -2.61
CA ASP A 76 16.53 4.33 -3.63
C ASP A 76 15.94 4.21 -5.03
N LEU A 77 15.26 3.10 -5.35
CA LEU A 77 14.57 2.93 -6.64
C LEU A 77 13.50 4.00 -6.87
N ALA A 78 12.73 4.36 -5.84
CA ALA A 78 11.73 5.42 -5.94
C ALA A 78 12.38 6.79 -6.21
N VAL A 79 13.50 7.09 -5.55
CA VAL A 79 14.26 8.33 -5.77
C VAL A 79 14.86 8.38 -7.16
N ASP A 80 15.34 7.26 -7.68
CA ASP A 80 15.94 7.17 -9.01
C ASP A 80 14.89 7.18 -10.14
N GLY A 81 13.62 7.49 -9.83
CA GLY A 81 12.54 7.62 -10.81
C GLY A 81 12.16 6.30 -11.48
N ARG A 82 12.41 5.18 -10.82
CA ARG A 82 12.02 3.86 -11.34
C ARG A 82 10.50 3.74 -11.36
N ASP A 83 10.03 2.90 -12.27
CA ASP A 83 8.62 2.56 -12.41
C ASP A 83 7.98 2.16 -11.06
N ALA A 84 6.80 2.72 -10.79
CA ALA A 84 6.14 2.58 -9.49
C ALA A 84 5.80 1.12 -9.17
N LYS A 85 5.41 0.32 -10.16
CA LYS A 85 5.12 -1.11 -9.98
C LYS A 85 6.37 -1.87 -9.55
N PHE A 86 7.53 -1.51 -10.08
CA PHE A 86 8.79 -2.12 -9.66
C PHE A 86 9.14 -1.79 -8.20
N VAL A 87 8.92 -0.55 -7.76
CA VAL A 87 9.10 -0.14 -6.36
C VAL A 87 8.13 -0.89 -5.44
N GLU A 88 6.87 -0.96 -5.85
CA GLU A 88 5.79 -1.66 -5.17
C GLU A 88 6.11 -3.14 -4.93
N GLU A 89 6.55 -3.88 -5.97
CA GLU A 89 6.94 -5.29 -5.84
C GLU A 89 8.08 -5.51 -4.81
N LYS A 90 9.03 -4.56 -4.72
CA LYS A 90 10.09 -4.61 -3.71
C LYS A 90 9.57 -4.35 -2.31
N LEU A 91 8.67 -3.37 -2.14
CA LEU A 91 8.03 -3.09 -0.85
C LEU A 91 7.16 -4.25 -0.38
N VAL A 92 6.38 -4.87 -1.26
CA VAL A 92 5.57 -6.06 -0.95
C VAL A 92 6.44 -7.20 -0.43
N THR A 93 7.56 -7.46 -1.12
CA THR A 93 8.52 -8.48 -0.70
C THR A 93 9.12 -8.15 0.67
N TYR A 94 9.52 -6.90 0.89
CA TYR A 94 10.04 -6.42 2.17
C TYR A 94 9.03 -6.59 3.30
N ILE A 95 7.79 -6.11 3.13
CA ILE A 95 6.74 -6.19 4.15
C ILE A 95 6.46 -7.64 4.53
N ARG A 96 6.42 -8.57 3.57
CA ARG A 96 6.24 -10.00 3.87
C ARG A 96 7.41 -10.62 4.63
N LYS A 97 8.65 -10.22 4.34
CA LYS A 97 9.82 -10.64 5.13
C LYS A 97 9.70 -10.15 6.57
N VAL A 98 9.30 -8.90 6.76
CA VAL A 98 9.06 -8.34 8.09
C VAL A 98 7.93 -9.09 8.79
N ALA A 99 6.76 -9.24 8.16
CA ALA A 99 5.60 -9.95 8.71
C ALA A 99 5.95 -11.38 9.18
N ALA A 100 6.74 -12.11 8.38
CA ALA A 100 7.18 -13.47 8.72
C ALA A 100 8.21 -13.54 9.86
N HIS A 101 8.80 -12.42 10.28
CA HIS A 101 9.86 -12.43 11.27
C HIS A 101 9.29 -12.66 12.68
N PRO A 102 9.81 -13.61 13.49
CA PRO A 102 9.23 -13.96 14.79
C PRO A 102 9.09 -12.79 15.77
N SER A 103 9.98 -11.79 15.69
CA SER A 103 9.93 -10.63 16.58
C SER A 103 8.73 -9.71 16.33
N THR A 104 8.02 -9.84 15.21
CA THR A 104 6.77 -9.09 14.97
C THR A 104 5.61 -9.66 15.77
N ARG A 105 5.70 -10.90 16.27
CA ARG A 105 4.62 -11.58 17.01
C ARG A 105 3.27 -11.50 16.26
N ASN A 106 3.31 -11.61 14.93
CA ASN A 106 2.14 -11.51 14.05
C ASN A 106 1.38 -10.17 14.10
N SER A 107 2.02 -9.10 14.59
CA SER A 107 1.43 -7.75 14.60
C SER A 107 1.37 -7.09 13.23
N ILE A 108 2.11 -7.64 12.25
CA ILE A 108 2.15 -7.15 10.87
C ILE A 108 1.51 -8.20 9.97
N GLY A 109 0.46 -7.81 9.25
CA GLY A 109 -0.26 -8.68 8.32
C GLY A 109 0.54 -8.99 7.04
N HIS A 110 0.18 -10.11 6.40
CA HIS A 110 0.80 -10.55 5.14
C HIS A 110 0.03 -10.15 3.88
N GLU A 111 -1.23 -9.76 4.04
CA GLU A 111 -2.08 -9.23 2.97
C GLU A 111 -1.80 -7.74 2.84
N ILE A 112 -1.38 -7.32 1.66
CA ILE A 112 -0.86 -5.97 1.43
C ILE A 112 -1.74 -5.30 0.39
N PHE A 113 -2.31 -4.16 0.75
CA PHE A 113 -2.95 -3.25 -0.19
C PHE A 113 -1.99 -2.10 -0.48
N SER A 114 -1.86 -1.75 -1.75
CA SER A 114 -0.99 -0.68 -2.23
C SER A 114 -1.81 0.35 -3.01
N VAL A 115 -1.42 1.60 -2.86
CA VAL A 115 -1.97 2.75 -3.59
C VAL A 115 -0.80 3.55 -4.14
N VAL A 116 -0.80 3.79 -5.45
CA VAL A 116 0.13 4.73 -6.10
C VAL A 116 -0.67 5.96 -6.52
N ILE A 117 -0.33 7.08 -5.90
CA ILE A 117 -0.94 8.38 -6.21
C ILE A 117 0.05 9.14 -7.11
N PRO A 118 -0.26 9.39 -8.39
CA PRO A 118 0.60 10.19 -9.24
C PRO A 118 0.57 11.65 -8.79
N ARG A 119 1.68 12.34 -9.01
CA ARG A 119 1.77 13.80 -8.81
C ARG A 119 0.93 14.58 -9.82
N ASP A 120 0.76 14.05 -11.02
CA ASP A 120 -0.06 14.64 -12.06
C ASP A 120 -1.53 14.27 -11.85
N ARG A 121 -2.40 15.28 -11.69
CA ARG A 121 -3.84 15.10 -11.49
C ARG A 121 -4.56 14.51 -12.70
N SER A 122 -3.99 14.63 -13.89
CA SER A 122 -4.57 14.03 -15.10
C SER A 122 -4.37 12.52 -15.16
N SER A 123 -3.43 12.01 -14.37
CA SER A 123 -3.15 10.57 -14.25
C SER A 123 -4.05 9.93 -13.19
N ALA A 124 -4.63 8.77 -13.50
CA ALA A 124 -5.38 8.00 -12.52
C ALA A 124 -4.46 7.45 -11.42
N PHE A 125 -4.97 7.37 -10.19
CA PHE A 125 -4.32 6.56 -9.16
C PHE A 125 -4.42 5.08 -9.52
N SER A 126 -3.46 4.28 -9.08
CA SER A 126 -3.54 2.82 -9.18
C SER A 126 -3.60 2.20 -7.80
N THR A 127 -4.27 1.05 -7.72
CA THR A 127 -4.33 0.25 -6.50
C THR A 127 -4.07 -1.21 -6.85
N ASN A 128 -3.39 -1.91 -5.95
CA ASN A 128 -3.15 -3.34 -6.08
C ASN A 128 -3.35 -4.02 -4.73
N TYR A 129 -3.86 -5.24 -4.77
CA TYR A 129 -3.99 -6.09 -3.60
C TYR A 129 -3.14 -7.35 -3.78
N TYR A 130 -2.30 -7.63 -2.78
CA TYR A 130 -1.31 -8.70 -2.77
C TYR A 130 -1.67 -9.72 -1.69
N PRO A 131 -2.57 -10.67 -1.98
CA PRO A 131 -2.99 -11.66 -1.00
C PRO A 131 -1.84 -12.61 -0.66
N LEU A 132 -1.79 -13.10 0.58
CA LEU A 132 -0.82 -14.12 1.00
C LEU A 132 -1.09 -15.46 0.29
N SER A 133 -2.36 -15.77 0.05
CA SER A 133 -2.82 -17.03 -0.53
C SER A 133 -3.96 -16.76 -1.50
N ALA A 134 -4.15 -17.62 -2.51
CA ALA A 134 -5.23 -17.48 -3.47
C ALA A 134 -6.60 -17.68 -2.77
N LYS A 135 -7.24 -16.58 -2.42
CA LYS A 135 -8.58 -16.52 -1.83
C LYS A 135 -9.48 -15.65 -2.70
N PRO A 136 -10.78 -15.97 -2.80
CA PRO A 136 -11.75 -15.13 -3.50
C PRO A 136 -12.20 -13.97 -2.59
N GLN A 137 -11.26 -13.33 -1.90
CA GLN A 137 -11.52 -12.25 -0.98
C GLN A 137 -10.41 -11.21 -1.10
N MET A 138 -10.79 -9.93 -1.11
CA MET A 138 -9.89 -8.80 -1.05
C MET A 138 -10.40 -7.75 -0.07
N TYR A 139 -9.47 -7.07 0.57
CA TYR A 139 -9.74 -6.00 1.53
C TYR A 139 -9.17 -4.70 0.99
N PHE A 140 -9.89 -3.60 1.20
CA PHE A 140 -9.46 -2.26 0.82
C PHE A 140 -9.22 -1.39 2.06
N PRO A 141 -8.35 -0.37 1.95
CA PRO A 141 -8.27 0.67 2.96
C PRO A 141 -9.59 1.44 3.00
N ASN A 142 -9.85 2.04 4.16
CA ASN A 142 -10.94 3.00 4.31
C ASN A 142 -10.75 4.16 3.32
N PHE A 143 -11.82 4.48 2.60
CA PHE A 143 -11.82 5.52 1.57
C PHE A 143 -12.62 6.72 2.07
N ILE A 144 -12.00 7.90 2.07
CA ILE A 144 -12.65 9.15 2.42
C ILE A 144 -12.46 10.14 1.27
N CYS A 145 -13.56 10.54 0.64
CA CYS A 145 -13.64 11.64 -0.31
C CYS A 145 -14.23 12.85 0.42
N ALA A 146 -13.45 13.92 0.54
CA ALA A 146 -13.86 15.18 1.16
C ALA A 146 -13.46 16.38 0.28
N ILE A 147 -13.68 16.25 -1.04
CA ILE A 147 -13.20 17.20 -2.05
C ILE A 147 -13.96 18.54 -1.99
N SER A 148 -15.20 18.53 -1.51
CA SER A 148 -15.97 19.75 -1.30
C SER A 148 -17.00 19.56 -0.20
N ASN A 149 -17.46 20.65 0.42
CA ASN A 149 -18.50 20.64 1.43
C ASN A 149 -19.84 20.02 0.97
N LYS A 150 -19.99 19.73 -0.33
CA LYS A 150 -21.19 19.10 -0.92
C LYS A 150 -20.98 17.63 -1.31
N ASN A 151 -19.74 17.23 -1.58
CA ASN A 151 -19.40 15.89 -2.04
C ASN A 151 -18.47 15.24 -1.03
N ASN A 152 -19.09 14.69 0.02
CA ASN A 152 -18.42 13.95 1.08
C ASN A 152 -18.90 12.51 1.04
N PHE A 153 -17.97 11.56 0.94
CA PHE A 153 -18.27 10.13 1.02
C PHE A 153 -17.20 9.44 1.84
N ALA A 154 -17.62 8.56 2.75
CA ALA A 154 -16.74 7.69 3.49
C ALA A 154 -17.20 6.24 3.30
N CYS A 155 -16.28 5.38 2.91
CA CYS A 155 -16.48 3.94 2.85
C CYS A 155 -15.46 3.28 3.75
N MET A 156 -15.95 2.49 4.70
CA MET A 156 -15.14 1.85 5.73
C MET A 156 -15.28 0.34 5.60
N ASP A 157 -14.26 -0.40 6.02
CA ASP A 157 -14.29 -1.87 6.12
C ASP A 157 -14.74 -2.59 4.84
N ILE A 158 -14.30 -2.07 3.69
CA ILE A 158 -14.64 -2.63 2.38
C ILE A 158 -13.94 -3.98 2.21
N ALA A 159 -14.76 -5.03 2.03
CA ALA A 159 -14.33 -6.34 1.59
C ALA A 159 -15.11 -6.73 0.34
N ILE A 160 -14.42 -7.25 -0.66
CA ILE A 160 -15.05 -7.88 -1.83
C ILE A 160 -14.79 -9.38 -1.73
N SER A 161 -15.84 -10.17 -1.85
CA SER A 161 -15.77 -11.62 -1.90
C SER A 161 -16.67 -12.18 -2.99
N ASP A 162 -16.34 -13.37 -3.48
CA ASP A 162 -17.24 -14.16 -4.34
C ASP A 162 -18.55 -14.44 -3.59
N ALA A 163 -19.68 -13.99 -4.16
CA ALA A 163 -21.01 -14.13 -3.58
C ALA A 163 -21.43 -15.60 -3.44
N ASP A 164 -20.96 -16.44 -4.37
CA ASP A 164 -21.39 -17.85 -4.46
C ASP A 164 -20.43 -18.81 -3.76
N GLN A 165 -19.31 -18.32 -3.20
CA GLN A 165 -18.24 -19.10 -2.57
C GLN A 165 -17.74 -20.29 -3.42
N LEU A 166 -17.99 -20.28 -4.73
CA LEU A 166 -17.62 -21.36 -5.65
C LEU A 166 -16.10 -21.44 -5.86
N GLY A 167 -15.35 -20.48 -5.31
CA GLY A 167 -13.90 -20.56 -5.21
C GLY A 167 -13.20 -20.34 -6.55
N ALA A 168 -13.90 -19.72 -7.50
CA ALA A 168 -13.29 -19.27 -8.74
C ALA A 168 -12.20 -18.24 -8.39
N PRO A 169 -10.95 -18.43 -8.86
CA PRO A 169 -9.89 -17.48 -8.57
C PRO A 169 -10.23 -16.13 -9.22
N MET A 170 -9.96 -15.02 -8.51
CA MET A 170 -10.04 -13.70 -9.12
C MET A 170 -9.25 -13.70 -10.45
N SER A 171 -9.89 -13.31 -11.54
CA SER A 171 -9.27 -13.39 -12.87
C SER A 171 -8.05 -12.48 -12.94
N GLY A 172 -6.91 -13.04 -13.38
CA GLY A 172 -5.68 -12.29 -13.58
C GLY A 172 -5.14 -12.41 -15.00
N PRO A 173 -4.02 -11.73 -15.31
CA PRO A 173 -3.39 -11.80 -16.63
C PRO A 173 -3.03 -13.25 -16.99
N LYS A 174 -3.12 -13.59 -18.28
CA LYS A 174 -2.66 -14.90 -18.78
C LYS A 174 -1.14 -15.03 -18.59
N LEU A 175 -0.72 -15.90 -17.68
CA LEU A 175 0.67 -16.22 -17.40
C LEU A 175 1.03 -17.64 -17.83
N LYS A 176 2.30 -17.84 -18.21
CA LYS A 176 2.86 -19.17 -18.44
C LYS A 176 3.02 -19.91 -17.10
N PRO A 177 2.87 -21.24 -17.04
CA PRO A 177 2.90 -22.03 -15.81
C PRO A 177 4.09 -21.76 -14.85
N ASN A 178 5.29 -21.52 -15.39
CA ASN A 178 6.50 -21.29 -14.60
C ASN A 178 6.84 -19.80 -14.39
N GLN A 179 6.05 -18.86 -14.90
CA GLN A 179 6.25 -17.43 -14.60
C GLN A 179 5.87 -17.13 -13.14
N PRO A 180 6.49 -16.13 -12.49
CA PRO A 180 6.04 -15.66 -11.18
C PRO A 180 4.56 -15.27 -11.23
N CYS A 181 3.79 -15.66 -10.23
CA CYS A 181 2.36 -15.38 -10.18
C CYS A 181 2.09 -13.86 -10.04
N TRP A 182 1.08 -13.36 -10.76
CA TRP A 182 0.72 -11.93 -10.80
C TRP A 182 0.28 -11.36 -9.46
N CYS A 183 -0.20 -12.21 -8.54
CA CYS A 183 -0.57 -11.80 -7.17
C CYS A 183 0.64 -11.44 -6.28
N GLY A 184 1.85 -11.47 -6.84
CA GLY A 184 3.09 -11.10 -6.16
C GLY A 184 3.53 -12.09 -5.08
N SER A 185 2.94 -13.28 -4.98
CA SER A 185 3.29 -14.31 -3.99
C SER A 185 4.75 -14.79 -4.05
N GLY A 186 5.42 -14.59 -5.19
CA GLY A 186 6.79 -15.05 -5.42
C GLY A 186 6.89 -16.52 -5.84
N VAL A 187 5.78 -17.27 -5.83
CA VAL A 187 5.71 -18.65 -6.34
C VAL A 187 5.37 -18.67 -7.84
N ARG A 188 5.56 -19.83 -8.49
CA ARG A 188 5.21 -20.03 -9.91
C ARG A 188 3.69 -19.98 -10.10
N TYR A 189 3.24 -19.46 -11.24
CA TYR A 189 1.82 -19.31 -11.56
C TYR A 189 1.04 -20.62 -11.40
N LYS A 190 1.57 -21.74 -11.89
CA LYS A 190 0.95 -23.07 -11.78
C LYS A 190 0.79 -23.60 -10.34
N GLU A 191 1.57 -23.07 -9.40
CA GLU A 191 1.55 -23.42 -7.98
C GLU A 191 0.66 -22.43 -7.18
N CYS A 192 0.00 -21.51 -7.88
CA CYS A 192 -0.79 -20.43 -7.30
C CYS A 192 -2.12 -20.27 -8.07
N HIS A 193 -2.38 -19.10 -8.66
CA HIS A 193 -3.64 -18.83 -9.38
C HIS A 193 -3.83 -19.69 -10.64
N GLY A 194 -2.75 -20.25 -11.20
CA GLY A 194 -2.81 -21.23 -12.29
C GLY A 194 -3.18 -22.65 -11.85
N ALA A 195 -3.21 -22.94 -10.54
CA ALA A 195 -3.61 -24.24 -10.00
C ALA A 195 -5.14 -24.44 -10.00
N LYS A 196 -5.90 -23.34 -10.04
CA LYS A 196 -7.38 -23.34 -9.90
C LYS A 196 -8.11 -22.62 -11.05
N ALA A 197 -7.42 -22.29 -12.14
CA ALA A 197 -8.02 -21.54 -13.26
C ALA A 197 -9.02 -22.41 -14.05
N GLY A 198 -10.20 -22.63 -13.48
CA GLY A 198 -11.45 -22.68 -14.22
C GLY A 198 -11.91 -21.25 -14.49
N ASN A 199 -12.37 -21.00 -15.71
CA ASN A 199 -12.92 -19.73 -16.19
C ASN A 199 -13.80 -19.04 -15.13
N ASP A 200 -13.59 -17.74 -14.89
CA ASP A 200 -14.60 -16.67 -15.11
C ASP A 200 -14.06 -15.31 -14.64
N GLY A 201 -14.25 -14.28 -15.46
CA GLY A 201 -13.78 -12.92 -15.24
C GLY A 201 -14.75 -12.12 -14.38
N PHE A 202 -14.24 -11.18 -13.58
CA PHE A 202 -15.06 -10.14 -12.96
C PHE A 202 -14.65 -8.76 -13.46
N SER A 203 -15.64 -7.94 -13.81
CA SER A 203 -15.50 -6.52 -14.12
C SER A 203 -16.03 -5.69 -12.94
N ILE A 204 -15.25 -4.70 -12.50
CA ILE A 204 -15.72 -3.66 -11.58
C ILE A 204 -15.99 -2.42 -12.42
N GLU A 205 -17.27 -2.07 -12.62
CA GLU A 205 -17.68 -0.77 -13.16
C GLU A 205 -18.03 0.16 -12.00
N PHE A 206 -17.38 1.31 -11.92
CA PHE A 206 -17.83 2.42 -11.08
C PHE A 206 -18.86 3.22 -11.88
N ILE A 207 -20.13 3.13 -11.50
CA ILE A 207 -21.16 4.05 -12.01
C ILE A 207 -21.00 5.36 -11.25
N SER A 208 -20.42 6.38 -11.88
CA SER A 208 -20.57 7.76 -11.41
C SER A 208 -21.95 8.26 -11.84
N GLN A 209 -22.76 8.71 -10.88
CA GLN A 209 -23.83 9.66 -11.16
C GLN A 209 -23.30 11.09 -11.01
#